data_AF-A0A9P7KAH5-F1
#
_entry.id   AF-A0A9P7KAH5-F1
#
_cell.length_a   1.000
_cell.length_b   1.000
_cell.length_c   1.000
_cell.angle_alpha   90.00
_cell.angle_beta   90.00
_cell.angle_gamma   90.00
#
_symmetry.space_group_name_H-M   'P 1'
#
loop_
_entity.id
_entity.type
_entity.pdbx_description
1 polymer ?
#
loop_
_entity_poly.entity_id
_entity_poly.type
_entity_poly.pdbx_seq_one_letter_code
_entity_poly.pdbx_strand_id
1 'polypeptide(L)'
;MVYLKNAFGLLAGLATLAGVSAAPVTNSTTADIVPRGTPRAPHFVVYTDSFTGTTGPPPVAQVKGYNVVALSFLLTQGAFDKATEWTQLSAAQRSSIKSHYAAAGIKLIVSAFGSTDAPTTNGADPIRTANTMAAWVKKYGLDGIDIDYEDFDAINAGNGKAEAWLASFTKQLRVHLPKGQYIISHAPVAPWFSPGRFGGGAYHKVHQTVGHLIDWYNVQFYNQNEYVTCSGLLTSSSSTWPESSVFQIAKNGVPLSKIVIGKPASPSGANNGYMSTSLLNSCVKQAKAKGWSK
;
A
#
# COMPACT_ATOMS: atom_id res chain seq x y z
N MET A 1 -21.31 -12.44 86.50
CA MET A 1 -21.74 -13.72 85.91
C MET A 1 -21.67 -13.57 84.40
N VAL A 2 -20.70 -14.25 83.78
CA VAL A 2 -20.66 -14.69 82.37
C VAL A 2 -20.70 -13.61 81.24
N TYR A 3 -19.47 -13.24 80.80
CA TYR A 3 -18.90 -13.35 79.43
C TYR A 3 -19.36 -12.52 78.19
N LEU A 4 -18.30 -12.09 77.46
CA LEU A 4 -18.15 -11.78 76.01
C LEU A 4 -18.87 -10.52 75.47
N LYS A 5 -18.34 -9.70 74.56
CA LYS A 5 -17.01 -9.43 73.96
C LYS A 5 -17.27 -8.28 72.95
N ASN A 6 -16.25 -7.43 72.75
CA ASN A 6 -15.95 -6.67 71.51
C ASN A 6 -16.97 -5.59 71.06
N ALA A 7 -16.60 -4.55 70.31
CA ALA A 7 -15.37 -3.80 70.08
C ALA A 7 -15.81 -2.58 69.24
N PHE A 8 -15.18 -1.43 69.50
CA PHE A 8 -15.04 -0.22 68.68
C PHE A 8 -15.87 -0.09 67.38
N GLY A 9 -16.73 0.94 67.36
CA GLY A 9 -17.29 1.53 66.16
C GLY A 9 -17.10 3.05 66.18
N LEU A 10 -16.38 3.58 65.19
CA LEU A 10 -16.50 4.97 64.75
C LEU A 10 -15.82 5.11 63.40
N LEU A 11 -16.56 5.48 62.36
CA LEU A 11 -16.14 6.53 61.44
C LEU A 11 -17.30 6.97 60.54
N ALA A 12 -17.38 8.28 60.39
CA ALA A 12 -18.44 9.06 59.79
C ALA A 12 -18.48 8.95 58.26
N GLY A 13 -19.69 9.10 57.72
CA GLY A 13 -19.94 9.22 56.29
C GLY A 13 -19.66 10.63 55.76
N LEU A 14 -19.16 10.69 54.53
CA LEU A 14 -19.37 11.81 53.62
C LEU A 14 -19.79 11.24 52.27
N ALA A 15 -20.94 11.71 51.79
CA ALA A 15 -21.44 11.46 50.45
C ALA A 15 -20.80 12.45 49.47
N THR A 16 -20.32 11.98 48.32
CA THR A 16 -20.10 12.82 47.14
C THR A 16 -20.59 12.13 45.87
N LEU A 17 -21.18 12.99 45.05
CA LEU A 17 -21.90 12.81 43.79
C LEU A 17 -21.30 11.79 42.81
N ALA A 18 -22.19 10.98 42.23
CA ALA A 18 -21.93 10.18 41.05
C ALA A 18 -21.75 11.07 39.80
N GLY A 19 -20.51 11.20 39.33
CA GLY A 19 -20.20 11.63 37.97
C GLY A 19 -19.96 10.41 37.10
N VAL A 20 -20.88 10.11 36.18
CA VAL A 20 -20.62 9.12 35.12
C VAL A 20 -19.75 9.79 34.07
N SER A 21 -18.43 9.65 34.21
CA SER A 21 -17.50 9.90 33.12
C SER A 21 -17.38 8.60 32.31
N ALA A 22 -18.06 8.54 31.17
CA ALA A 22 -17.79 7.52 30.17
C ALA A 22 -16.42 7.81 29.54
N ALA A 23 -15.37 7.28 30.14
CA ALA A 23 -14.06 7.17 29.51
C ALA A 23 -14.15 6.06 28.44
N PRO A 24 -13.61 6.25 27.23
CA PRO A 24 -13.50 5.16 26.28
C PRO A 24 -12.58 4.09 26.88
N VAL A 25 -13.05 2.85 26.87
CA VAL A 25 -12.29 1.67 27.26
C VAL A 25 -11.04 1.61 26.39
N THR A 26 -9.88 1.90 26.98
CA THR A 26 -8.61 1.50 26.40
C THR A 26 -8.54 -0.02 26.50
N ASN A 27 -9.01 -0.72 25.47
CA ASN A 27 -8.58 -2.08 25.25
C ASN A 27 -7.10 -2.02 24.86
N SER A 28 -6.24 -2.00 25.89
CA SER A 28 -4.89 -2.52 25.82
C SER A 28 -4.99 -4.02 25.62
N THR A 29 -5.37 -4.43 24.42
CA THR A 29 -4.75 -5.62 23.86
C THR A 29 -3.39 -5.16 23.38
N THR A 30 -2.36 -5.49 24.15
CA THR A 30 -1.03 -5.74 23.63
C THR A 30 -1.18 -6.75 22.49
N ALA A 31 -1.54 -6.28 21.30
CA ALA A 31 -1.27 -7.01 20.10
C ALA A 31 0.24 -7.13 20.09
N ASP A 32 0.74 -8.36 20.23
CA ASP A 32 2.14 -8.68 19.96
C ASP A 32 2.50 -7.99 18.64
N ILE A 33 3.23 -6.89 18.77
CA ILE A 33 3.69 -6.11 17.64
C ILE A 33 4.73 -7.01 17.00
N VAL A 34 4.33 -7.81 16.01
CA VAL A 34 5.28 -8.23 15.01
C VAL A 34 5.70 -6.92 14.35
N PRO A 35 6.91 -6.38 14.59
CA PRO A 35 7.28 -5.03 14.13
C PRO A 35 7.21 -4.89 12.61
N ARG A 36 7.13 -6.04 11.93
CA ARG A 36 7.12 -6.26 10.49
C ARG A 36 5.79 -6.76 9.91
N GLY A 37 4.70 -6.82 10.70
CA GLY A 37 3.39 -7.27 10.20
C GLY A 37 2.86 -6.39 9.06
N THR A 38 2.39 -7.00 7.97
CA THR A 38 1.60 -6.31 6.93
C THR A 38 0.39 -5.63 7.57
N PRO A 39 0.15 -4.31 7.37
CA PRO A 39 -1.02 -3.64 7.92
C PRO A 39 -2.32 -4.33 7.52
N ARG A 40 -3.30 -4.35 8.41
CA ARG A 40 -4.66 -4.79 8.03
C ARG A 40 -5.32 -3.71 7.19
N ALA A 41 -6.10 -4.11 6.19
CA ALA A 41 -6.97 -3.20 5.46
C ALA A 41 -7.90 -2.41 6.43
N PRO A 42 -8.25 -1.15 6.13
CA PRO A 42 -7.99 -0.43 4.87
C PRO A 42 -6.53 0.00 4.68
N HIS A 43 -6.09 0.07 3.43
CA HIS A 43 -4.77 0.57 3.05
C HIS A 43 -4.88 2.00 2.52
N PHE A 44 -4.08 2.91 3.07
CA PHE A 44 -3.93 4.28 2.61
C PHE A 44 -2.45 4.49 2.28
N VAL A 45 -2.15 4.49 0.99
CA VAL A 45 -0.79 4.51 0.46
C VAL A 45 -0.48 5.86 -0.18
N VAL A 46 0.73 6.38 0.04
CA VAL A 46 1.24 7.57 -0.65
C VAL A 46 2.65 7.32 -1.17
N TYR A 47 2.94 7.80 -2.38
CA TYR A 47 4.27 7.79 -2.99
C TYR A 47 4.92 9.15 -2.77
N THR A 48 6.21 9.14 -2.43
CA THR A 48 6.95 10.38 -2.18
C THR A 48 8.01 10.54 -3.24
N ASP A 49 7.79 11.46 -4.16
CA ASP A 49 8.71 11.81 -5.25
C ASP A 49 8.98 13.33 -5.33
N SER A 50 8.13 14.15 -4.70
CA SER A 50 8.34 15.60 -4.66
C SER A 50 9.54 15.96 -3.79
N PHE A 51 10.41 16.86 -4.28
CA PHE A 51 11.45 17.48 -3.48
C PHE A 51 10.84 18.40 -2.42
N THR A 52 10.78 17.95 -1.17
CA THR A 52 10.21 18.67 -0.04
C THR A 52 11.24 19.45 0.78
N GLY A 53 12.48 19.57 0.29
CA GLY A 53 13.61 20.13 1.05
C GLY A 53 14.03 19.29 2.27
N THR A 54 13.46 18.09 2.43
CA THR A 54 13.82 17.12 3.48
C THR A 54 14.52 15.93 2.84
N THR A 55 15.69 15.54 3.37
CA THR A 55 16.37 14.29 2.99
C THR A 55 15.66 13.10 3.63
N GLY A 56 15.18 12.18 2.79
CA GLY A 56 14.44 10.99 3.18
C GLY A 56 12.92 11.19 3.10
N PRO A 57 12.14 10.32 3.78
CA PRO A 57 10.69 10.45 3.80
C PRO A 57 10.23 11.72 4.52
N PRO A 58 9.02 12.22 4.21
CA PRO A 58 8.45 13.37 4.91
C PRO A 58 8.25 13.09 6.41
N PRO A 59 8.22 14.12 7.26
CA PRO A 59 7.80 13.96 8.65
C PRO A 59 6.40 13.35 8.77
N VAL A 60 6.18 12.51 9.79
CA VAL A 60 4.89 11.83 10.05
C VAL A 60 3.69 12.78 10.03
N ALA A 61 3.86 14.01 10.53
CA ALA A 61 2.80 15.03 10.54
C ALA A 61 2.28 15.40 9.14
N GLN A 62 3.12 15.28 8.11
CA GLN A 62 2.76 15.60 6.72
C GLN A 62 2.05 14.45 6.00
N VAL A 63 2.11 13.23 6.54
CA VAL A 63 1.48 12.02 5.96
C VAL A 63 0.36 11.47 6.84
N LYS A 64 -0.22 12.31 7.69
CA LYS A 64 -1.35 11.93 8.55
C LYS A 64 -2.51 11.37 7.70
N GLY A 65 -2.99 10.19 8.07
CA GLY A 65 -4.07 9.49 7.36
C GLY A 65 -3.58 8.39 6.42
N TYR A 66 -2.30 8.36 6.08
CA TYR A 66 -1.66 7.26 5.37
C TYR A 66 -1.08 6.24 6.36
N ASN A 67 -1.19 4.95 6.04
CA ASN A 67 -0.58 3.87 6.82
C ASN A 67 0.56 3.15 6.07
N VAL A 68 0.80 3.51 4.80
CA VAL A 68 1.96 3.08 4.02
C VAL A 68 2.52 4.27 3.24
N VAL A 69 3.83 4.47 3.30
CA VAL A 69 4.57 5.46 2.50
C VAL A 69 5.59 4.71 1.64
N ALA A 70 5.60 4.99 0.34
CA ALA A 70 6.52 4.40 -0.63
C ALA A 70 7.57 5.42 -1.08
N LEU A 71 8.85 5.07 -0.89
CA LEU A 71 9.99 5.83 -1.38
C LEU A 71 10.18 5.56 -2.88
N SER A 72 10.07 6.59 -3.71
CA SER A 72 10.48 6.58 -5.11
C SER A 72 12.01 6.70 -5.22
N PHE A 73 12.75 5.99 -6.06
CA PHE A 73 12.45 4.70 -6.67
C PHE A 73 13.68 3.78 -6.54
N LEU A 74 13.47 2.46 -6.58
CA LEU A 74 14.52 1.47 -6.73
C LEU A 74 14.47 0.89 -8.15
N LEU A 75 15.35 1.40 -9.01
CA LEU A 75 15.47 0.98 -10.41
C LEU A 75 16.43 -0.22 -10.54
N THR A 76 16.44 -0.86 -11.71
CA THR A 76 17.41 -1.88 -12.10
C THR A 76 18.86 -1.40 -11.97
N GLN A 77 19.10 -0.10 -12.17
CA GLN A 77 20.40 0.54 -12.03
C GLN A 77 20.79 0.91 -10.59
N GLY A 78 19.83 0.95 -9.66
CA GLY A 78 20.08 1.35 -8.27
C GLY A 78 18.98 2.21 -7.66
N ALA A 79 19.26 2.81 -6.52
CA ALA A 79 18.34 3.75 -5.88
C ALA A 79 18.36 5.11 -6.60
N PHE A 80 17.19 5.73 -6.74
CA PHE A 80 16.97 7.06 -7.27
C PHE A 80 16.06 7.85 -6.31
N ASP A 81 16.00 9.16 -6.49
CA ASP A 81 15.11 10.09 -5.77
C ASP A 81 15.11 9.87 -4.24
N LYS A 82 13.94 9.67 -3.63
CA LYS A 82 13.78 9.41 -2.19
C LYS A 82 14.45 8.12 -1.71
N ALA A 83 14.59 7.10 -2.57
CA ALA A 83 15.35 5.92 -2.24
C ALA A 83 16.85 6.25 -2.14
N THR A 84 17.38 7.14 -2.99
CA THR A 84 18.76 7.64 -2.87
C THR A 84 18.96 8.45 -1.60
N GLU A 85 18.08 9.40 -1.31
CA GLU A 85 18.13 10.18 -0.08
C GLU A 85 18.13 9.28 1.16
N TRP A 86 17.34 8.19 1.16
CA TRP A 86 17.33 7.21 2.25
C TRP A 86 18.69 6.56 2.49
N THR A 87 19.50 6.37 1.45
CA THR A 87 20.86 5.82 1.58
C THR A 87 21.84 6.81 2.22
N GLN A 88 21.63 8.11 2.03
CA GLN A 88 22.50 9.18 2.55
C GLN A 88 22.37 9.37 4.06
N LEU A 89 21.24 8.96 4.64
CA LEU A 89 21.04 8.99 6.09
C LEU A 89 21.98 8.01 6.80
N SER A 90 22.39 8.35 8.01
CA SER A 90 23.08 7.40 8.91
C SER A 90 22.12 6.30 9.38
N ALA A 91 22.67 5.19 9.89
CA ALA A 91 21.86 4.13 10.50
C ALA A 91 21.02 4.65 11.68
N ALA A 92 21.56 5.57 12.49
CA ALA A 92 20.85 6.19 13.61
C ALA A 92 19.67 7.07 13.15
N GLN A 93 19.87 7.88 12.10
CA GLN A 93 18.79 8.70 11.52
C GLN A 93 17.68 7.83 10.94
N ARG A 94 18.03 6.79 10.17
CA ARG A 94 17.04 5.83 9.65
C ARG A 94 16.27 5.14 10.78
N SER A 95 16.95 4.70 11.83
CA SER A 95 16.33 4.08 13.00
C SER A 95 15.34 5.02 13.70
N SER A 96 15.74 6.29 13.91
CA SER A 96 14.87 7.32 14.50
C SER A 96 13.61 7.56 13.65
N ILE A 97 13.76 7.74 12.33
CA ILE A 97 12.63 7.91 11.41
C ILE A 97 11.70 6.67 11.46
N LYS A 98 12.27 5.47 11.39
CA LYS A 98 11.51 4.22 11.47
C LYS A 98 10.74 4.09 12.78
N SER A 99 11.32 4.54 13.89
CA SER A 99 10.65 4.57 15.20
C SER A 99 9.45 5.51 15.19
N HIS A 100 9.60 6.74 14.67
CA HIS A 100 8.49 7.69 14.55
C HIS A 100 7.36 7.16 13.64
N TYR A 101 7.72 6.56 12.50
CA TYR A 101 6.76 5.94 11.60
C TYR A 101 6.01 4.78 12.26
N ALA A 102 6.74 3.88 12.95
CA ALA A 102 6.15 2.77 13.66
C ALA A 102 5.22 3.22 14.79
N ALA A 103 5.61 4.23 15.58
CA ALA A 103 4.79 4.83 16.62
C ALA A 103 3.49 5.45 16.08
N ALA A 104 3.51 5.92 14.83
CA ALA A 104 2.34 6.44 14.13
C ALA A 104 1.54 5.37 13.37
N GLY A 105 1.95 4.09 13.42
CA GLY A 105 1.29 3.01 12.70
C GLY A 105 1.52 3.03 11.19
N ILE A 106 2.59 3.68 10.72
CA ILE A 106 2.93 3.84 9.29
C ILE A 106 4.04 2.88 8.91
N LYS A 107 3.88 2.17 7.79
CA LYS A 107 4.93 1.38 7.15
C LYS A 107 5.67 2.21 6.11
N LEU A 108 6.99 2.04 6.04
CA LEU A 108 7.85 2.65 5.04
C LEU A 108 8.39 1.58 4.11
N ILE A 109 7.99 1.65 2.84
CA ILE A 109 8.40 0.74 1.77
C ILE A 109 9.15 1.50 0.67
N VAL A 110 9.69 0.80 -0.32
CA VAL A 110 10.27 1.40 -1.54
C VAL A 110 9.44 1.02 -2.75
N SER A 111 9.23 1.94 -3.69
CA SER A 111 8.65 1.64 -5.00
C SER A 111 9.77 1.24 -5.97
N ALA A 112 9.61 0.12 -6.65
CA ALA A 112 10.55 -0.35 -7.65
C ALA A 112 10.08 0.01 -9.06
N PHE A 113 11.04 0.31 -9.93
CA PHE A 113 10.81 0.74 -11.32
C PHE A 113 10.16 2.13 -11.41
N GLY A 114 9.00 2.26 -12.03
CA GLY A 114 8.42 3.52 -12.49
C GLY A 114 8.65 3.75 -13.98
N SER A 115 8.16 4.89 -14.48
CA SER A 115 8.05 5.19 -15.92
C SER A 115 9.35 5.19 -16.73
N THR A 116 10.51 5.23 -16.07
CA THR A 116 11.83 5.30 -16.72
C THR A 116 12.59 3.98 -16.75
N ASP A 117 12.02 2.90 -16.20
CA ASP A 117 12.68 1.60 -16.09
C ASP A 117 11.79 0.47 -16.65
N ALA A 118 12.23 -0.11 -17.76
CA ALA A 118 11.53 -1.14 -18.52
C ALA A 118 12.27 -2.49 -18.41
N PRO A 119 12.20 -3.20 -17.26
CA PRO A 119 13.11 -4.30 -16.95
C PRO A 119 12.95 -5.51 -17.88
N THR A 120 11.77 -5.78 -18.42
CA THR A 120 11.57 -6.92 -19.33
C THR A 120 12.08 -6.61 -20.74
N THR A 121 11.76 -5.42 -21.25
CA THR A 121 12.23 -4.93 -22.56
C THR A 121 13.74 -4.78 -22.57
N ASN A 122 14.33 -4.29 -21.47
CA ASN A 122 15.78 -4.15 -21.33
C ASN A 122 16.51 -5.47 -21.00
N GLY A 123 15.80 -6.60 -20.91
CA GLY A 123 16.40 -7.92 -20.72
C GLY A 123 16.96 -8.17 -19.32
N ALA A 124 16.50 -7.45 -18.30
CA ALA A 124 16.89 -7.69 -16.92
C ALA A 124 16.43 -9.08 -16.47
N ASP A 125 17.30 -9.85 -15.80
CA ASP A 125 16.92 -11.14 -15.24
C ASP A 125 16.01 -10.95 -14.00
N PRO A 126 14.80 -11.53 -13.96
CA PRO A 126 13.84 -11.30 -12.87
C PRO A 126 14.35 -11.83 -11.53
N ILE A 127 15.11 -12.94 -11.51
CA ILE A 127 15.60 -13.56 -10.28
C ILE A 127 16.72 -12.71 -9.66
N ARG A 128 17.70 -12.32 -10.47
CA ARG A 128 18.80 -11.44 -10.07
C ARG A 128 18.28 -10.08 -9.61
N THR A 129 17.35 -9.50 -10.35
CA THR A 129 16.73 -8.21 -10.00
C THR A 129 16.02 -8.32 -8.65
N ALA A 130 15.21 -9.36 -8.43
CA ALA A 130 14.54 -9.60 -7.14
C ALA A 130 15.52 -9.79 -5.98
N ASN A 131 16.62 -10.52 -6.19
CA ASN A 131 17.65 -10.73 -5.18
C ASN A 131 18.29 -9.40 -4.76
N THR A 132 18.69 -8.58 -5.73
CA THR A 132 19.29 -7.25 -5.51
C THR A 132 18.32 -6.36 -4.75
N MET A 133 17.06 -6.27 -5.20
CA MET A 133 16.08 -5.39 -4.58
C MET A 133 15.68 -5.85 -3.17
N ALA A 134 15.48 -7.15 -2.95
CA ALA A 134 15.20 -7.68 -1.62
C ALA A 134 16.38 -7.52 -0.65
N ALA A 135 17.62 -7.63 -1.14
CA ALA A 135 18.81 -7.33 -0.34
C ALA A 135 18.86 -5.84 0.03
N TRP A 136 18.50 -4.95 -0.88
CA TRP A 136 18.41 -3.50 -0.62
C TRP A 136 17.35 -3.18 0.44
N VAL A 137 16.14 -3.72 0.31
CA VAL A 137 15.04 -3.58 1.30
C VAL A 137 15.52 -3.98 2.71
N LYS A 138 16.19 -5.13 2.82
CA LYS A 138 16.72 -5.63 4.11
C LYS A 138 17.86 -4.78 4.64
N LYS A 139 18.83 -4.41 3.79
CA LYS A 139 19.98 -3.58 4.15
C LYS A 139 19.55 -2.23 4.73
N TYR A 140 18.50 -1.65 4.17
CA TYR A 140 18.01 -0.32 4.55
C TYR A 140 16.78 -0.34 5.48
N GLY A 141 16.41 -1.52 6.01
CA GLY A 141 15.41 -1.66 7.07
C GLY A 141 13.99 -1.25 6.69
N LEU A 142 13.61 -1.41 5.42
CA LEU A 142 12.25 -1.10 4.95
C LEU A 142 11.27 -2.24 5.23
N ASP A 143 9.98 -1.89 5.28
CA ASP A 143 8.88 -2.80 5.61
C ASP A 143 8.37 -3.59 4.40
N GLY A 144 8.94 -3.38 3.22
CA GLY A 144 8.50 -4.03 1.99
C GLY A 144 8.88 -3.26 0.73
N ILE A 145 8.27 -3.68 -0.37
CA ILE A 145 8.50 -3.17 -1.71
C ILE A 145 7.17 -3.12 -2.48
N ASP A 146 6.96 -2.04 -3.23
CA ASP A 146 5.88 -1.89 -4.20
C ASP A 146 6.44 -2.05 -5.62
N ILE A 147 5.72 -2.77 -6.48
CA ILE A 147 6.17 -3.06 -7.84
C ILE A 147 5.43 -2.14 -8.80
N ASP A 148 6.05 -1.02 -9.13
CA ASP A 148 5.53 -0.01 -10.06
C ASP A 148 6.05 -0.26 -11.48
N TYR A 149 5.77 -1.47 -11.97
CA TYR A 149 6.22 -1.92 -13.28
C TYR A 149 5.47 -1.17 -14.38
N GLU A 150 6.18 -0.39 -15.20
CA GLU A 150 5.64 0.41 -16.31
C GLU A 150 6.27 0.05 -17.67
N ASP A 151 6.66 -1.21 -17.85
CA ASP A 151 7.19 -1.71 -19.12
C ASP A 151 6.05 -1.98 -20.13
N PHE A 152 5.50 -0.89 -20.67
CA PHE A 152 4.37 -0.91 -21.60
C PHE A 152 4.70 -1.70 -22.87
N ASP A 153 5.93 -1.61 -23.38
CA ASP A 153 6.35 -2.33 -24.58
C ASP A 153 6.26 -3.84 -24.39
N ALA A 154 6.72 -4.35 -23.24
CA ALA A 154 6.65 -5.78 -22.94
C ALA A 154 5.22 -6.29 -22.77
N ILE A 155 4.33 -5.51 -22.14
CA ILE A 155 2.90 -5.86 -22.01
C ILE A 155 2.19 -5.79 -23.36
N ASN A 156 2.43 -4.73 -24.15
CA ASN A 156 1.81 -4.50 -25.45
C ASN A 156 2.26 -5.50 -26.50
N ALA A 157 3.48 -6.04 -26.39
CA ALA A 157 3.95 -7.14 -27.24
C ALA A 157 3.07 -8.39 -27.13
N GLY A 158 2.30 -8.54 -26.04
CA GLY A 158 1.23 -9.53 -25.92
C GLY A 158 1.70 -10.99 -25.99
N ASN A 159 2.99 -11.25 -25.73
CA ASN A 159 3.62 -12.56 -25.90
C ASN A 159 3.84 -13.30 -24.56
N GLY A 160 3.31 -12.79 -23.45
CA GLY A 160 3.41 -13.43 -22.13
C GLY A 160 4.72 -13.20 -21.38
N LYS A 161 5.71 -12.50 -21.97
CA LYS A 161 7.02 -12.31 -21.36
C LYS A 161 6.98 -11.41 -20.14
N ALA A 162 6.23 -10.31 -20.18
CA ALA A 162 6.06 -9.41 -19.04
C ALA A 162 5.44 -10.13 -17.83
N GLU A 163 4.42 -10.94 -18.08
CA GLU A 163 3.71 -11.70 -17.06
C GLU A 163 4.57 -12.82 -16.46
N ALA A 164 5.35 -13.52 -17.30
CA ALA A 164 6.32 -14.52 -16.86
C ALA A 164 7.46 -13.88 -16.03
N TRP A 165 7.92 -12.70 -16.45
CA TRP A 165 8.93 -11.92 -15.73
C TRP A 165 8.42 -11.51 -14.35
N LEU A 166 7.25 -10.87 -14.29
CA LEU A 166 6.60 -10.45 -13.04
C LEU A 166 6.33 -11.65 -12.12
N ALA A 167 5.86 -12.78 -12.66
CA ALA A 167 5.64 -13.98 -11.85
C ALA A 167 6.94 -14.51 -11.23
N SER A 168 8.03 -14.56 -11.99
CA SER A 168 9.33 -15.02 -11.50
C SER A 168 9.92 -14.04 -10.47
N PHE A 169 9.84 -12.74 -10.76
CA PHE A 169 10.28 -11.67 -9.88
C PHE A 169 9.54 -11.68 -8.54
N THR A 170 8.19 -11.71 -8.55
CA THR A 170 7.38 -11.74 -7.31
C THR A 170 7.62 -13.01 -6.49
N LYS A 171 7.75 -14.17 -7.13
CA LYS A 171 8.11 -15.43 -6.44
C LYS A 171 9.46 -15.30 -5.74
N GLN A 172 10.47 -14.78 -6.45
CA GLN A 172 11.81 -14.63 -5.90
C GLN A 172 11.86 -13.58 -4.79
N LEU A 173 11.13 -12.47 -4.90
CA LEU A 173 11.01 -11.53 -3.80
C LEU A 173 10.46 -12.22 -2.54
N ARG A 174 9.46 -13.08 -2.65
CA ARG A 174 8.91 -13.81 -1.49
C ARG A 174 9.85 -14.81 -0.86
N VAL A 175 10.83 -15.34 -1.58
CA VAL A 175 11.94 -16.13 -0.99
C VAL A 175 12.71 -15.29 0.02
N HIS A 176 12.85 -13.99 -0.23
CA HIS A 176 13.67 -13.08 0.58
C HIS A 176 12.88 -12.14 1.49
N LEU A 177 11.61 -11.91 1.20
CA LEU A 177 10.67 -11.01 1.86
C LEU A 177 9.37 -11.78 2.21
N PRO A 178 9.41 -12.64 3.25
CA PRO A 178 8.32 -13.56 3.55
C PRO A 178 6.98 -12.85 3.80
N LYS A 179 5.90 -13.49 3.35
CA LYS A 179 4.53 -12.98 3.54
C LYS A 179 4.20 -12.82 5.02
N GLY A 180 3.53 -11.73 5.37
CA GLY A 180 3.22 -11.35 6.74
C GLY A 180 4.37 -10.69 7.50
N GLN A 181 5.60 -10.66 6.94
CA GLN A 181 6.74 -9.92 7.48
C GLN A 181 7.18 -8.75 6.60
N TYR A 182 6.85 -8.79 5.32
CA TYR A 182 7.13 -7.71 4.39
C TYR A 182 5.92 -7.51 3.48
N ILE A 183 5.64 -6.25 3.20
CA ILE A 183 4.68 -5.84 2.19
C ILE A 183 5.28 -6.15 0.81
N ILE A 184 4.51 -6.83 -0.04
CA ILE A 184 4.71 -6.81 -1.49
C ILE A 184 3.40 -6.37 -2.12
N SER A 185 3.35 -5.13 -2.58
CA SER A 185 2.25 -4.59 -3.40
C SER A 185 2.73 -4.38 -4.84
N HIS A 186 1.78 -4.15 -5.74
CA HIS A 186 2.05 -3.81 -7.14
C HIS A 186 1.21 -2.59 -7.51
N ALA A 187 1.68 -1.75 -8.43
CA ALA A 187 0.97 -0.56 -8.90
C ALA A 187 0.65 -0.62 -10.41
N PRO A 188 -0.12 -1.61 -10.89
CA PRO A 188 -0.48 -1.68 -12.30
C PRO A 188 -1.42 -0.55 -12.72
N VAL A 189 -1.34 -0.12 -13.98
CA VAL A 189 -2.40 0.69 -14.59
C VAL A 189 -3.70 -0.11 -14.73
N ALA A 190 -4.85 0.54 -14.49
CA ALA A 190 -6.16 -0.10 -14.56
C ALA A 190 -6.43 -0.86 -15.88
N PRO A 191 -6.03 -0.37 -17.08
CA PRO A 191 -6.22 -1.08 -18.33
C PRO A 191 -5.65 -2.49 -18.35
N TRP A 192 -4.56 -2.78 -17.64
CA TRP A 192 -3.94 -4.11 -17.62
C TRP A 192 -4.82 -5.19 -16.95
N PHE A 193 -5.97 -4.81 -16.40
CA PHE A 193 -7.05 -5.71 -16.01
C PHE A 193 -8.22 -5.71 -17.01
N SER A 194 -8.02 -5.35 -18.28
CA SER A 194 -9.05 -5.50 -19.31
C SER A 194 -8.95 -6.89 -19.92
N PRO A 195 -9.93 -7.80 -19.72
CA PRO A 195 -9.86 -9.16 -20.26
C PRO A 195 -9.75 -9.16 -21.78
N GLY A 196 -8.88 -10.01 -22.32
CA GLY A 196 -8.69 -10.16 -23.78
C GLY A 196 -8.03 -8.97 -24.49
N ARG A 197 -7.70 -7.87 -23.78
CA ARG A 197 -7.09 -6.68 -24.39
C ARG A 197 -5.62 -6.85 -24.74
N PHE A 198 -4.90 -7.65 -23.96
CA PHE A 198 -3.46 -7.90 -24.14
C PHE A 198 -3.25 -9.39 -24.37
N GLY A 199 -2.49 -9.76 -25.41
CA GLY A 199 -2.30 -11.17 -25.80
C GLY A 199 -1.71 -12.06 -24.70
N GLY A 200 -0.88 -11.49 -23.80
CA GLY A 200 -0.28 -12.18 -22.65
C GLY A 200 -1.20 -12.25 -21.42
N GLY A 201 -2.34 -11.56 -21.45
CA GLY A 201 -3.31 -11.46 -20.36
C GLY A 201 -2.97 -10.42 -19.28
N ALA A 202 -1.82 -9.74 -19.38
CA ALA A 202 -1.38 -8.64 -18.52
C ALA A 202 -1.59 -8.95 -17.02
N TYR A 203 -2.12 -7.99 -16.24
CA TYR A 203 -2.24 -8.16 -14.79
C TYR A 203 -3.33 -9.15 -14.36
N HIS A 204 -4.28 -9.51 -15.25
CA HIS A 204 -5.14 -10.67 -15.00
C HIS A 204 -4.31 -11.96 -14.92
N LYS A 205 -3.40 -12.18 -15.87
CA LYS A 205 -2.53 -13.36 -15.86
C LYS A 205 -1.54 -13.34 -14.69
N VAL A 206 -0.99 -12.16 -14.36
CA VAL A 206 -0.15 -11.99 -13.15
C VAL A 206 -0.92 -12.36 -11.89
N HIS A 207 -2.15 -11.88 -11.73
CA HIS A 207 -2.98 -12.22 -10.58
C HIS A 207 -3.29 -13.72 -10.49
N GLN A 208 -3.66 -14.36 -11.60
CA GLN A 208 -3.88 -15.81 -11.64
C GLN A 208 -2.63 -16.61 -11.25
N THR A 209 -1.45 -16.14 -11.64
CA THR A 209 -0.19 -16.89 -11.46
C THR A 209 0.43 -16.67 -10.08
N VAL A 210 0.49 -15.42 -9.61
CA VAL A 210 1.18 -15.03 -8.36
C VAL A 210 0.37 -14.08 -7.48
N GLY A 211 -0.90 -13.84 -7.79
CA GLY A 211 -1.75 -12.93 -7.02
C GLY A 211 -1.91 -13.33 -5.55
N HIS A 212 -1.75 -14.60 -5.19
CA HIS A 212 -1.73 -15.06 -3.80
C HIS A 212 -0.49 -14.62 -3.01
N LEU A 213 0.61 -14.28 -3.70
CA LEU A 213 1.86 -13.75 -3.14
C LEU A 213 1.86 -12.23 -3.01
N ILE A 214 0.97 -11.53 -3.70
CA ILE A 214 0.83 -10.07 -3.68
C ILE A 214 -0.17 -9.70 -2.59
N ASP A 215 0.17 -8.74 -1.72
CA ASP A 215 -0.70 -8.32 -0.61
C ASP A 215 -1.90 -7.53 -1.13
N TRP A 216 -1.66 -6.50 -1.96
CA TRP A 216 -2.68 -5.73 -2.67
C TRP A 216 -2.10 -5.04 -3.94
N TYR A 217 -2.98 -4.39 -4.69
CA TYR A 217 -2.69 -3.60 -5.90
C TYR A 217 -3.04 -2.13 -5.66
N ASN A 218 -2.06 -1.24 -5.78
CA ASN A 218 -2.24 0.21 -5.88
C ASN A 218 -2.62 0.56 -7.32
N VAL A 219 -3.82 0.17 -7.76
CA VAL A 219 -4.22 0.25 -9.18
C VAL A 219 -4.27 1.71 -9.63
N GLN A 220 -3.49 2.06 -10.65
CA GLN A 220 -3.43 3.41 -11.17
C GLN A 220 -4.66 3.69 -12.04
N PHE A 221 -5.61 4.48 -11.52
CA PHE A 221 -6.80 4.93 -12.24
C PHE A 221 -6.59 6.35 -12.80
N TYR A 222 -5.49 6.59 -13.49
CA TYR A 222 -5.07 7.88 -14.04
C TYR A 222 -4.03 7.70 -15.16
N ASN A 223 -3.88 8.68 -16.06
CA ASN A 223 -3.12 8.57 -17.33
C ASN A 223 -3.79 7.71 -18.41
N GLN A 224 -5.11 7.50 -18.35
CA GLN A 224 -5.87 6.73 -19.37
C GLN A 224 -6.98 7.52 -20.07
N ASN A 225 -7.16 8.80 -19.73
CA ASN A 225 -8.28 9.64 -20.16
C ASN A 225 -9.67 9.14 -19.68
N GLU A 226 -9.73 8.35 -18.59
CA GLU A 226 -10.99 7.93 -17.96
C GLU A 226 -10.87 7.80 -16.43
N TYR A 227 -11.86 7.16 -15.80
CA TYR A 227 -11.99 6.98 -14.33
C TYR A 227 -12.19 8.27 -13.52
N VAL A 228 -12.68 9.35 -14.14
CA VAL A 228 -12.89 10.67 -13.48
C VAL A 228 -14.30 10.88 -12.90
N THR A 229 -15.16 9.87 -12.98
CA THR A 229 -16.50 9.86 -12.36
C THR A 229 -16.64 8.64 -11.46
N CYS A 230 -17.56 8.66 -10.49
CA CYS A 230 -17.79 7.48 -9.65
C CYS A 230 -18.24 6.27 -10.48
N SER A 231 -19.05 6.46 -11.52
CA SER A 231 -19.47 5.36 -12.40
C SER A 231 -18.27 4.77 -13.16
N GLY A 232 -17.46 5.63 -13.79
CA GLY A 232 -16.27 5.22 -14.53
C GLY A 232 -15.23 4.51 -13.66
N LEU A 233 -14.98 5.05 -12.47
CA LEU A 233 -14.03 4.49 -11.51
C LEU A 233 -14.52 3.18 -10.90
N LEU A 234 -15.79 3.10 -10.50
CA LEU A 234 -16.27 2.00 -9.67
C LEU A 234 -16.90 0.87 -10.47
N THR A 235 -17.73 1.17 -11.48
CA THR A 235 -18.71 0.20 -12.01
C THR A 235 -18.65 -0.05 -13.51
N SER A 236 -18.25 0.94 -14.31
CA SER A 236 -18.34 0.85 -15.76
C SER A 236 -17.22 1.65 -16.41
N SER A 237 -16.10 1.00 -16.72
CA SER A 237 -15.07 1.56 -17.58
C SER A 237 -15.56 1.70 -19.02
N SER A 238 -14.80 2.43 -19.84
CA SER A 238 -15.12 2.65 -21.24
C SER A 238 -14.92 1.40 -22.11
N SER A 239 -15.39 1.44 -23.36
CA SER A 239 -15.07 0.42 -24.36
C SER A 239 -13.59 0.42 -24.78
N THR A 240 -12.85 1.50 -24.50
CA THR A 240 -11.41 1.58 -24.75
C THR A 240 -10.65 0.63 -23.83
N TRP A 241 -11.03 0.59 -22.55
CA TRP A 241 -10.47 -0.28 -21.52
C TRP A 241 -11.61 -1.07 -20.87
N PRO A 242 -12.15 -2.10 -21.56
CA PRO A 242 -13.34 -2.79 -21.09
C PRO A 242 -13.07 -3.55 -19.79
N GLU A 243 -14.00 -3.45 -18.85
CA GLU A 243 -14.00 -4.18 -17.57
C GLU A 243 -12.84 -3.86 -16.61
N SER A 244 -12.26 -2.67 -16.73
CA SER A 244 -11.14 -2.20 -15.90
C SER A 244 -11.56 -1.32 -14.71
N SER A 245 -12.85 -1.08 -14.45
CA SER A 245 -13.29 -0.37 -13.25
C SER A 245 -13.24 -1.28 -12.00
N VAL A 246 -13.21 -0.71 -10.79
CA VAL A 246 -12.98 -1.47 -9.54
C VAL A 246 -13.84 -2.73 -9.40
N PHE A 247 -15.17 -2.62 -9.56
CA PHE A 247 -16.06 -3.76 -9.40
C PHE A 247 -16.01 -4.72 -10.60
N GLN A 248 -15.61 -4.25 -11.78
CA GLN A 248 -15.41 -5.12 -12.94
C GLN A 248 -14.11 -5.92 -12.82
N ILE A 249 -13.00 -5.30 -12.38
CA ILE A 249 -11.75 -5.97 -12.02
C ILE A 249 -12.04 -7.08 -11.00
N ALA A 250 -12.88 -6.76 -10.00
CA ALA A 250 -13.23 -7.72 -8.98
C ALA A 250 -14.09 -8.89 -9.50
N LYS A 251 -15.06 -8.59 -10.36
CA LYS A 251 -15.87 -9.61 -11.04
C LYS A 251 -15.00 -10.54 -11.90
N ASN A 252 -13.88 -10.03 -12.42
CA ASN A 252 -12.88 -10.77 -13.20
C ASN A 252 -11.78 -11.44 -12.32
N GLY A 253 -12.08 -11.70 -11.06
CA GLY A 253 -11.34 -12.65 -10.22
C GLY A 253 -10.33 -12.05 -9.25
N VAL A 254 -10.11 -10.73 -9.25
CA VAL A 254 -9.26 -10.07 -8.24
C VAL A 254 -10.10 -9.77 -7.00
N PRO A 255 -9.78 -10.26 -5.79
CA PRO A 255 -10.56 -9.93 -4.60
C PRO A 255 -10.62 -8.41 -4.36
N LEU A 256 -11.82 -7.86 -4.08
CA LEU A 256 -11.98 -6.43 -3.77
C LEU A 256 -11.03 -5.96 -2.66
N SER A 257 -10.76 -6.82 -1.67
CA SER A 257 -9.84 -6.54 -0.57
C SER A 257 -8.38 -6.33 -1.00
N LYS A 258 -8.05 -6.59 -2.27
CA LYS A 258 -6.73 -6.36 -2.86
C LYS A 258 -6.69 -5.15 -3.78
N ILE A 259 -7.79 -4.47 -4.02
CA ILE A 259 -7.81 -3.32 -4.94
C ILE A 259 -7.74 -2.06 -4.10
N VAL A 260 -6.73 -1.23 -4.32
CA VAL A 260 -6.61 0.13 -3.77
C VAL A 260 -6.75 1.10 -4.94
N ILE A 261 -7.58 2.13 -4.79
CA ILE A 261 -7.74 3.17 -5.82
C ILE A 261 -6.53 4.11 -5.79
N GLY A 262 -5.66 4.03 -6.80
CA GLY A 262 -4.60 5.00 -7.05
C GLY A 262 -5.12 6.22 -7.80
N LYS A 263 -4.87 7.42 -7.26
CA LYS A 263 -5.23 8.71 -7.87
C LYS A 263 -4.12 9.75 -7.71
N PRO A 264 -3.98 10.69 -8.66
CA PRO A 264 -3.06 11.81 -8.53
C PRO A 264 -3.45 12.67 -7.33
N ALA A 265 -2.48 13.06 -6.51
CA ALA A 265 -2.71 13.90 -5.34
C ALA A 265 -3.12 15.35 -5.71
N SER A 266 -2.70 15.81 -6.89
CA SER A 266 -3.02 17.13 -7.44
C SER A 266 -3.32 17.02 -8.95
N PRO A 267 -3.92 18.04 -9.58
CA PRO A 267 -4.12 18.07 -11.03
C PRO A 267 -2.83 17.92 -11.84
N SER A 268 -1.68 18.34 -11.29
CA SER A 268 -0.37 18.26 -11.93
C SER A 268 0.37 16.95 -11.66
N GLY A 269 -0.18 16.06 -10.81
CA GLY A 269 0.48 14.81 -10.44
C GLY A 269 0.40 13.71 -11.51
N ALA A 270 -0.33 13.95 -12.60
CA ALA A 270 -0.50 13.06 -13.74
C ALA A 270 -1.00 13.86 -14.95
N ASN A 271 -0.94 13.28 -16.15
CA ASN A 271 -1.46 13.91 -17.37
C ASN A 271 -2.98 14.05 -17.36
N ASN A 272 -3.70 13.12 -16.71
CA ASN A 272 -5.15 13.13 -16.53
C ASN A 272 -5.55 12.21 -15.37
N GLY A 273 -6.85 12.18 -15.02
CA GLY A 273 -7.39 11.23 -14.04
C GLY A 273 -7.51 11.75 -12.60
N TYR A 274 -7.08 12.99 -12.33
CA TYR A 274 -7.29 13.67 -11.06
C TYR A 274 -8.79 13.72 -10.69
N MET A 275 -9.07 13.54 -9.41
CA MET A 275 -10.39 13.77 -8.82
C MET A 275 -10.22 14.58 -7.55
N SER A 276 -11.11 15.54 -7.32
CA SER A 276 -11.11 16.26 -6.04
C SER A 276 -11.33 15.29 -4.87
N THR A 277 -10.80 15.63 -3.70
CA THR A 277 -10.97 14.82 -2.49
C THR A 277 -12.44 14.64 -2.12
N SER A 278 -13.29 15.66 -2.35
CA SER A 278 -14.73 15.59 -2.12
C SER A 278 -15.44 14.61 -3.05
N LEU A 279 -15.07 14.60 -4.34
CA LEU A 279 -15.62 13.66 -5.31
C LEU A 279 -15.17 12.23 -5.02
N LEU A 280 -13.88 12.02 -4.78
CA LEU A 280 -13.34 10.69 -4.45
C LEU A 280 -13.97 10.13 -3.17
N ASN A 281 -14.14 10.95 -2.12
CA ASN A 281 -14.86 10.57 -0.90
C ASN A 281 -16.31 10.14 -1.20
N SER A 282 -17.00 10.85 -2.08
CA SER A 282 -18.35 10.49 -2.50
C SER A 282 -18.38 9.13 -3.21
N CYS A 283 -17.40 8.84 -4.07
CA CYS A 283 -17.27 7.53 -4.70
C CYS A 283 -16.98 6.42 -3.69
N VAL A 284 -16.06 6.64 -2.75
CA VAL A 284 -15.76 5.66 -1.68
C VAL A 284 -17.00 5.36 -0.83
N LYS A 285 -17.82 6.37 -0.50
CA LYS A 285 -19.11 6.15 0.19
C LYS A 285 -20.05 5.25 -0.63
N GLN A 286 -20.16 5.47 -1.94
CA GLN A 286 -20.96 4.62 -2.83
C GLN A 286 -20.41 3.18 -2.88
N ALA A 287 -19.08 3.03 -2.96
CA ALA A 287 -18.43 1.73 -2.92
C ALA A 287 -18.72 0.96 -1.62
N LYS A 288 -18.64 1.64 -0.46
CA LYS A 288 -19.00 1.05 0.84
C LYS A 288 -20.45 0.59 0.89
N ALA A 289 -21.37 1.40 0.36
CA ALA A 289 -22.79 1.04 0.25
C ALA A 289 -23.03 -0.18 -0.66
N LYS A 290 -22.10 -0.45 -1.60
CA LYS A 290 -22.09 -1.64 -2.47
C LYS A 290 -21.33 -2.84 -1.88
N GLY A 291 -20.98 -2.80 -0.59
CA GLY A 291 -20.38 -3.93 0.13
C GLY A 291 -18.85 -3.97 0.15
N TRP A 292 -18.16 -2.94 -0.39
CA TRP A 292 -16.72 -2.83 -0.25
C TRP A 292 -16.37 -2.37 1.18
N SER A 293 -16.18 -3.35 2.07
CA SER A 293 -16.16 -3.17 3.54
C SER A 293 -14.77 -3.01 4.15
N LYS A 294 -13.70 -3.08 3.35
CA LYS A 294 -12.30 -3.02 3.81
C LYS A 294 -11.43 -2.27 2.82
#